data_AF-A0A511Z859-F1
#
_entry.id   AF-A0A511Z859-F1
#
_cell.length_a   1.000
_cell.length_b   1.000
_cell.length_c   1.000
_cell.angle_alpha   90.00
_cell.angle_beta   90.00
_cell.angle_gamma   90.00
#
_symmetry.space_group_name_H-M   'P 1'
#
loop_
_entity.id
_entity.type
_entity.pdbx_description
1 polymer ?
#
loop_
_entity_poly.entity_id
_entity_poly.type
_entity_poly.pdbx_seq_one_letter_code
_entity_poly.pdbx_strand_id
1 'polypeptide(L)'
;MTKPNFEYGPPMPKPIVTPKENAIRPSYYHTGNIDVIKYAEENFSKEERRGFYRMNVLKYISRFHKKNGVEDLNKADFYLRKLKELEESMCEGRE
;
A
#
# COMPACT_ATOMS: atom_id res chain seq x y z
N MET A 1 13.28 12.62 -29.48
CA MET A 1 13.43 11.54 -28.47
C MET A 1 12.08 11.32 -27.80
N THR A 2 11.29 10.40 -28.33
CA THR A 2 9.95 10.05 -27.84
C THR A 2 10.05 9.05 -26.70
N LYS A 3 9.37 9.30 -25.58
CA LYS A 3 9.35 8.43 -24.40
C LYS A 3 8.72 7.07 -24.77
N PRO A 4 9.17 5.95 -24.20
CA PRO A 4 8.57 4.65 -24.46
C PRO A 4 7.14 4.60 -23.91
N ASN A 5 6.19 4.17 -24.75
CA ASN A 5 4.81 3.87 -24.38
C ASN A 5 4.80 2.65 -23.45
N PHE A 6 4.62 2.87 -22.15
CA PHE A 6 4.26 1.80 -21.22
C PHE A 6 2.74 1.62 -21.32
N GLU A 7 2.31 0.94 -22.38
CA GLU A 7 0.93 0.51 -22.57
C GLU A 7 0.60 -0.43 -21.41
N TYR A 8 -0.18 0.05 -20.44
CA TYR A 8 -0.71 -0.79 -19.37
C TYR A 8 -1.36 -2.00 -20.05
N GLY A 9 -0.91 -3.20 -19.67
CA GLY A 9 -1.36 -4.47 -20.21
C GLY A 9 -2.89 -4.64 -20.22
N PRO A 10 -3.38 -5.74 -20.81
CA PRO A 10 -4.80 -5.91 -21.16
C PRO A 10 -5.71 -5.48 -20.01
N PRO A 11 -6.79 -4.72 -20.31
CA PRO A 11 -7.65 -4.16 -19.28
C PRO A 11 -8.13 -5.31 -18.38
N MET A 12 -7.90 -5.19 -17.07
CA MET A 12 -8.34 -6.22 -16.13
C MET A 12 -9.85 -6.44 -16.33
N PRO A 13 -10.29 -7.70 -16.56
CA PRO A 13 -11.70 -7.98 -16.74
C PRO A 13 -12.46 -7.49 -15.51
N LYS A 14 -13.47 -6.64 -15.73
CA LYS A 14 -14.40 -6.22 -14.67
C LYS A 14 -15.05 -7.49 -14.11
N PRO A 15 -15.11 -7.69 -12.79
CA PRO A 15 -15.71 -8.90 -12.23
C PRO A 15 -17.17 -9.01 -12.69
N ILE A 16 -17.45 -10.07 -13.45
CA ILE A 16 -18.79 -10.40 -13.94
C ILE A 16 -19.55 -10.98 -12.75
N VAL A 17 -20.49 -10.22 -12.19
CA VAL A 17 -21.33 -10.69 -11.08
C VAL A 17 -22.47 -11.52 -11.68
N THR A 18 -22.38 -12.84 -11.59
CA THR A 18 -23.48 -13.77 -11.91
C THR A 18 -24.25 -14.18 -10.66
N PRO A 19 -25.57 -14.44 -10.74
CA PRO A 19 -26.37 -14.82 -9.57
C PRO A 19 -26.12 -16.28 -9.13
N LYS A 20 -25.62 -16.42 -7.89
CA LYS A 20 -25.57 -17.58 -6.96
C LYS A 20 -25.86 -19.00 -7.49
N GLU A 21 -24.87 -19.87 -7.30
CA GLU A 21 -25.04 -21.21 -6.69
C GLU A 21 -23.73 -21.60 -5.97
N ASN A 22 -23.86 -22.43 -4.93
CA ASN A 22 -22.89 -22.61 -3.85
C ASN A 22 -21.46 -22.99 -4.29
N ALA A 23 -20.54 -22.03 -4.25
CA ALA A 23 -19.11 -22.28 -4.22
C ALA A 23 -18.44 -21.17 -3.41
N ILE A 24 -17.94 -21.55 -2.22
CA ILE A 24 -16.85 -20.90 -1.48
C ILE A 24 -16.86 -19.38 -1.64
N ARG A 25 -17.77 -18.71 -0.93
CA ARG A 25 -17.47 -17.34 -0.50
C ARG A 25 -16.42 -17.49 0.58
N PRO A 26 -15.11 -17.30 0.33
CA PRO A 26 -14.24 -17.15 1.48
C PRO A 26 -14.80 -15.92 2.20
N SER A 27 -15.05 -16.04 3.51
CA SER A 27 -15.50 -14.96 4.38
C SER A 27 -14.43 -13.87 4.56
N TYR A 28 -13.64 -13.62 3.51
CA TYR A 28 -12.33 -13.02 3.54
C TYR A 28 -12.42 -11.51 3.29
N TYR A 29 -13.19 -10.85 4.13
CA TYR A 29 -12.73 -9.63 4.75
C TYR A 29 -12.73 -9.99 6.22
N HIS A 30 -11.67 -10.69 6.64
CA HIS A 30 -11.51 -11.10 8.03
C HIS A 30 -11.85 -9.94 8.94
N THR A 31 -12.89 -10.17 9.73
CA THR A 31 -13.31 -9.50 10.93
C THR A 31 -12.16 -9.51 11.93
N GLY A 32 -11.20 -8.62 11.67
CA GLY A 32 -10.06 -8.32 12.48
C GLY A 32 -9.37 -7.17 11.77
N ASN A 33 -9.53 -5.95 12.28
CA ASN A 33 -8.63 -4.85 11.93
C ASN A 33 -7.24 -5.23 12.45
N ILE A 34 -6.56 -6.14 11.76
CA ILE A 34 -5.13 -6.37 11.98
C ILE A 34 -4.50 -5.06 11.54
N ASP A 35 -4.00 -4.31 12.52
CA ASP A 35 -3.21 -3.13 12.25
C ASP A 35 -1.89 -3.59 11.64
N VAL A 36 -1.87 -3.67 10.31
CA VAL A 36 -0.71 -4.14 9.53
C VAL A 36 0.52 -3.29 9.83
N ILE A 37 0.34 -2.02 10.19
CA ILE A 37 1.44 -1.12 10.56
C ILE A 37 2.03 -1.56 11.89
N LYS A 38 1.18 -1.76 12.91
CA LYS A 38 1.63 -2.25 14.22
C LYS A 38 2.29 -3.62 14.11
N TYR A 39 1.70 -4.54 13.35
CA TYR A 39 2.30 -5.85 13.11
C TYR A 39 3.69 -5.73 12.47
N ALA A 40 3.85 -4.89 11.44
CA ALA A 40 5.15 -4.65 10.82
C ALA A 40 6.14 -3.98 11.79
N GLU A 41 5.68 -3.06 12.65
CA GLU A 41 6.50 -2.41 13.69
C GLU A 41 7.03 -3.39 14.73
N GLU A 42 6.25 -4.41 15.10
CA GLU A 42 6.61 -5.41 16.11
C GLU A 42 7.43 -6.57 15.53
N ASN A 43 7.21 -6.94 14.27
CA ASN A 43 7.73 -8.20 13.71
C ASN A 43 8.81 -8.02 12.64
N PHE A 44 8.95 -6.84 12.03
CA PHE A 44 9.88 -6.63 10.92
C PHE A 44 11.10 -5.78 11.31
N SER A 45 12.23 -6.07 10.67
CA SER A 45 13.45 -5.28 10.77
C SER A 45 13.24 -3.84 10.29
N LYS A 46 14.15 -2.93 10.65
CA LYS A 46 14.09 -1.54 10.19
C LYS A 46 14.18 -1.43 8.66
N GLU A 47 14.95 -2.29 8.00
CA GLU A 47 15.08 -2.28 6.53
C GLU A 47 13.81 -2.76 5.83
N GLU A 48 13.16 -3.79 6.35
CA GLU A 48 11.87 -4.26 5.83
C GLU A 48 10.78 -3.21 5.99
N ARG A 49 10.73 -2.54 7.16
CA ARG A 49 9.81 -1.42 7.41
C ARG A 49 10.04 -0.24 6.47
N ARG A 50 11.30 0.11 6.21
CA ARG A 50 11.66 1.12 5.21
C ARG A 50 11.08 0.77 3.84
N GLY A 51 11.24 -0.47 3.39
CA GLY A 51 10.65 -0.96 2.14
C GLY A 51 9.12 -0.87 2.14
N PHE A 52 8.49 -1.32 3.22
CA PHE A 52 7.04 -1.29 3.41
C PHE A 52 6.46 0.12 3.31
N TYR A 53 7.04 1.10 4.03
CA TYR A 53 6.56 2.47 3.98
C TYR A 53 6.79 3.10 2.60
N ARG A 54 7.97 2.92 1.99
CA ARG A 54 8.28 3.45 0.64
C ARG A 54 7.30 2.94 -0.42
N MET A 55 7.00 1.63 -0.42
CA MET A 55 6.07 1.05 -1.37
C MET A 55 4.65 1.57 -1.17
N ASN A 56 4.20 1.76 0.07
CA ASN A 56 2.86 2.31 0.34
C ASN A 56 2.74 3.77 -0.10
N VAL A 57 3.74 4.61 0.14
CA VAL A 57 3.77 6.00 -0.38
C VAL A 57 3.60 6.00 -1.90
N LEU A 58 4.41 5.22 -2.62
CA LEU A 58 4.34 5.13 -4.09
C LEU A 58 2.98 4.62 -4.58
N LYS A 59 2.43 3.60 -3.91
CA LYS A 59 1.11 3.03 -4.22
C LYS A 59 0.02 4.10 -4.16
N TYR A 60 -0.03 4.90 -3.10
CA TYR A 60 -1.08 5.90 -2.93
C TYR A 60 -0.87 7.13 -3.83
N ILE A 61 0.37 7.57 -4.04
CA ILE A 61 0.71 8.62 -5.02
C ILE A 61 0.41 8.17 -6.47
N SER A 62 0.51 6.88 -6.78
CA SER A 62 0.18 6.41 -8.13
C SER A 62 -1.33 6.26 -8.35
N ARG A 63 -2.11 6.16 -7.28
CA ARG A 63 -3.53 5.80 -7.31
C ARG A 63 -4.48 6.98 -7.14
N PHE A 64 -4.04 8.08 -6.50
CA PHE A 64 -4.94 9.16 -6.10
C PHE A 64 -5.79 9.71 -7.25
N HIS A 65 -5.21 9.97 -8.42
CA HIS A 65 -5.95 10.46 -9.58
C HIS A 65 -7.00 9.47 -10.13
N LYS A 66 -6.82 8.16 -9.90
CA LYS A 66 -7.63 7.09 -10.50
C LYS A 66 -8.67 6.47 -9.56
N LYS A 67 -8.55 6.66 -8.24
CA LYS A 67 -9.38 5.94 -7.27
C LYS A 67 -9.99 6.82 -6.18
N ASN A 68 -9.19 7.27 -5.20
CA ASN A 68 -9.72 7.89 -3.99
C ASN A 68 -9.33 9.37 -3.82
N GLY A 69 -8.67 9.99 -4.80
CA GLY A 69 -8.29 11.40 -4.76
C GLY A 69 -7.49 11.76 -3.51
N VAL A 70 -7.91 12.82 -2.82
CA VAL A 70 -7.22 13.38 -1.66
C VAL A 70 -7.05 12.37 -0.51
N GLU A 71 -7.95 11.39 -0.34
CA GLU A 71 -7.79 10.37 0.71
C GLU A 71 -6.52 9.53 0.51
N ASP A 72 -6.16 9.23 -0.74
CA ASP A 72 -4.91 8.53 -1.03
C ASP A 72 -3.71 9.42 -0.76
N LEU A 73 -3.80 10.73 -1.03
CA LEU A 73 -2.74 11.68 -0.68
C LEU A 73 -2.53 11.76 0.84
N ASN A 74 -3.61 11.76 1.63
CA ASN A 74 -3.52 11.73 3.09
C ASN A 74 -2.87 10.43 3.59
N LYS A 75 -3.16 9.29 2.95
CA LYS A 75 -2.48 8.02 3.26
C LYS A 75 -1.01 8.07 2.87
N ALA A 76 -0.66 8.63 1.71
CA ALA A 76 0.72 8.82 1.30
C ALA A 76 1.49 9.68 2.32
N ASP A 77 0.91 10.79 2.77
CA ASP A 77 1.51 11.64 3.81
C ASP A 77 1.75 10.88 5.11
N PHE A 78 0.76 10.12 5.59
CA PHE A 78 0.90 9.28 6.77
C PHE A 78 2.10 8.31 6.67
N TYR A 79 2.20 7.58 5.55
CA TYR A 79 3.31 6.63 5.36
C TYR A 79 4.67 7.33 5.17
N LEU A 80 4.68 8.52 4.58
CA LEU A 80 5.89 9.33 4.43
C LEU A 80 6.39 9.82 5.80
N ARG A 81 5.48 10.26 6.68
CA ARG A 81 5.81 10.65 8.05
C ARG A 81 6.40 9.49 8.84
N LYS A 82 5.79 8.30 8.76
CA LYS A 82 6.33 7.09 9.38
C LYS A 82 7.71 6.71 8.87
N LEU A 83 7.95 6.87 7.57
CA LEU A 83 9.28 6.66 7.01
C LEU A 83 10.32 7.65 7.56
N LYS A 84 9.96 8.94 7.69
CA LYS A 84 10.85 9.95 8.29
C LYS A 84 11.19 9.61 9.74
N GLU A 85 10.18 9.30 10.55
CA GLU A 85 10.36 8.86 11.96
C GLU A 85 11.34 7.67 12.05
N LEU A 86 11.19 6.69 11.14
CA LEU A 86 12.09 5.55 11.08
C LEU A 86 13.53 5.94 10.73
N GLU A 87 13.76 6.81 9.74
CA GLU A 87 15.10 7.26 9.35
C GLU A 87 15.77 8.11 10.44
N GLU A 88 15.01 8.99 11.11
CA GLU A 88 15.49 9.80 12.23
C GLU A 88 15.97 8.89 13.37
N SER A 89 15.19 7.86 13.75
CA SER A 89 15.57 6.86 14.75
C SER A 89 16.79 5.99 14.36
N MET A 90 17.22 6.02 13.09
CA MET A 90 18.43 5.36 12.61
C MET A 90 19.64 6.29 12.55
N CYS A 91 19.43 7.60 12.63
CA CYS A 91 20.49 8.60 12.62
C CYS A 91 21.02 8.87 14.04
N GLU A 92 20.15 8.87 15.04
CA GLU A 92 20.49 9.09 16.47
C GLU A 92 21.44 8.03 17.07
N GLY A 93 21.68 6.91 16.38
CA GLY A 93 22.62 5.87 16.80
C GLY A 93 24.01 5.96 16.15
N ARG A 94 24.34 7.08 15.49
CA ARG A 94 25.62 7.28 14.78
C ARG A 94 26.46 8.43 15.35
N GLU A 95 26.36 8.66 16.66
CA GLU A 95 27.20 9.62 17.39
C GLU A 95 28.17 8.90 18.35
#